data_AF-A0A0M9BIJ9-F1
#
_entry.id   AF-A0A0M9BIJ9-F1
#
_cell.length_a   1.000
_cell.length_b   1.000
_cell.length_c   1.000
_cell.angle_alpha   90.00
_cell.angle_beta   90.00
_cell.angle_gamma   90.00
#
_symmetry.space_group_name_H-M   'P 1'
#
loop_
_entity.id
_entity.type
_entity.pdbx_description
1 polymer ?
#
loop_
_entity_poly.entity_id
_entity_poly.type
_entity_poly.pdbx_seq_one_letter_code
_entity_poly.pdbx_strand_id
1 'polypeptide(L)'
;MDYDNEKNRKMVLSYYKVLGDDRFLTILDSYSKAEGYGVEAVWCVFAHEFKSWEEDYFGDTGVIYFFDYPIVPEEESVILDNEVFIKYLKEASAEYLTRHPDQLATVEDYIIRIEKEFVSN
;
A
#
# COMPACT_ATOMS: atom_id res chain seq x y z
N MET A 1 -11.11 9.26 11.27
CA MET A 1 -10.35 9.99 10.25
C MET A 1 -11.03 9.72 8.92
N ASP A 2 -11.07 10.67 7.99
CA ASP A 2 -11.57 10.36 6.64
C ASP A 2 -10.44 9.73 5.82
N TYR A 3 -10.34 8.40 5.91
CA TYR A 3 -9.29 7.63 5.24
C TYR A 3 -9.47 7.62 3.72
N ASP A 4 -10.72 7.63 3.24
CA ASP A 4 -11.08 7.50 1.83
C ASP A 4 -11.39 8.86 1.19
N ASN A 5 -10.34 9.55 0.75
CA ASN A 5 -10.47 10.83 0.06
C ASN A 5 -9.54 10.91 -1.15
N GLU A 6 -9.84 11.85 -2.04
CA GLU A 6 -9.14 11.96 -3.33
C GLU A 6 -7.65 12.32 -3.18
N LYS A 7 -7.24 13.02 -2.12
CA LYS A 7 -5.81 13.29 -1.86
C LYS A 7 -5.10 11.98 -1.52
N ASN A 8 -5.61 11.24 -0.54
CA ASN A 8 -5.05 9.96 -0.10
C ASN A 8 -4.96 8.97 -1.25
N ARG A 9 -6.05 8.82 -2.01
CA ARG A 9 -6.10 7.97 -3.21
C ARG A 9 -4.99 8.33 -4.19
N LYS A 10 -4.85 9.62 -4.55
CA LYS A 10 -3.80 10.05 -5.51
C LYS A 10 -2.40 9.76 -5.00
N MET A 11 -2.13 10.01 -3.73
CA MET A 11 -0.82 9.75 -3.14
C MET A 11 -0.48 8.26 -3.16
N VAL A 12 -1.41 7.42 -2.71
CA VAL A 12 -1.22 5.96 -2.71
C VAL A 12 -1.06 5.41 -4.13
N LEU A 13 -1.83 5.90 -5.12
CA LEU A 13 -1.62 5.50 -6.52
C LEU A 13 -0.28 6.00 -7.07
N SER A 14 0.21 7.16 -6.62
CA SER A 14 1.54 7.65 -6.99
C SER A 14 2.67 6.80 -6.38
N TYR A 15 2.49 6.24 -5.19
CA TYR A 15 3.44 5.31 -4.58
C TYR A 15 3.74 4.12 -5.50
N TYR A 16 2.70 3.45 -6.04
CA TYR A 16 2.89 2.34 -6.98
C TYR A 16 3.55 2.78 -8.29
N LYS A 17 3.26 4.00 -8.75
CA LYS A 17 3.87 4.57 -9.97
C LYS A 17 5.36 4.88 -9.79
N VAL A 18 5.75 5.41 -8.63
CA VAL A 18 7.15 5.72 -8.30
C VAL A 18 7.97 4.44 -8.19
N LEU A 19 7.41 3.39 -7.57
CA LEU A 19 8.09 2.09 -7.46
C LEU A 19 8.24 1.37 -8.80
N GLY A 20 7.30 1.60 -9.72
CA GLY A 20 7.34 1.09 -11.08
C GLY A 20 6.83 -0.36 -11.19
N ASP A 21 6.45 -0.71 -12.41
CA ASP A 21 5.81 -1.99 -12.72
C ASP A 21 6.72 -3.20 -12.40
N ASP A 22 8.05 -3.05 -12.54
CA ASP A 22 9.03 -4.12 -12.26
C ASP A 22 9.01 -4.60 -10.81
N ARG A 23 8.49 -3.80 -9.88
CA ARG A 23 8.39 -4.13 -8.45
C ARG A 23 6.98 -4.51 -8.03
N PHE A 24 5.98 -4.40 -8.90
CA PHE A 24 4.58 -4.54 -8.51
C PHE A 24 4.29 -5.91 -7.88
N LEU A 25 4.72 -7.01 -8.51
CA LEU A 25 4.55 -8.35 -7.94
C LEU A 25 5.34 -8.56 -6.64
N THR A 26 6.50 -7.92 -6.49
CA THR A 26 7.27 -7.94 -5.24
C THR A 26 6.52 -7.25 -4.11
N ILE A 27 5.89 -6.10 -4.40
CA ILE A 27 5.04 -5.39 -3.43
C ILE A 27 3.88 -6.29 -2.98
N LEU A 28 3.20 -6.93 -3.93
CA LEU A 28 2.11 -7.86 -3.63
C LEU A 28 2.57 -9.05 -2.78
N ASP A 29 3.76 -9.60 -3.07
CA ASP A 29 4.33 -10.69 -2.27
C ASP A 29 4.62 -10.25 -0.83
N SER A 30 5.22 -9.07 -0.62
CA SER A 30 5.41 -8.48 0.72
C SER A 30 4.09 -8.29 1.45
N TYR A 31 3.10 -7.67 0.81
CA TYR A 31 1.78 -7.47 1.42
C TYR A 31 1.09 -8.79 1.77
N SER A 32 1.29 -9.85 0.97
CA SER A 32 0.74 -11.18 1.25
C SER A 32 1.36 -11.87 2.47
N LYS A 33 2.44 -11.30 3.01
CA LYS A 33 3.13 -11.72 4.24
C LYS A 33 2.91 -10.72 5.39
N ALA A 34 2.02 -9.76 5.18
CA ALA A 34 1.79 -8.63 6.06
C ALA A 34 3.04 -7.74 6.26
N GLU A 35 3.94 -7.66 5.28
CA GLU A 35 5.14 -6.82 5.37
C GLU A 35 4.97 -5.57 4.51
N GLY A 36 5.34 -4.41 5.06
CA GLY A 36 5.47 -3.17 4.29
C GLY A 36 6.49 -3.28 3.15
N TYR A 37 6.47 -2.33 2.23
CA TYR A 37 7.44 -2.26 1.14
C TYR A 37 7.85 -0.81 0.87
N GLY A 38 9.03 -0.59 0.33
CA GLY A 38 9.46 0.74 -0.09
C GLY A 38 10.87 0.80 -0.65
N VAL A 39 11.20 1.95 -1.21
CA VAL A 39 12.55 2.33 -1.61
C VAL A 39 12.77 3.80 -1.28
N GLU A 40 13.92 4.10 -0.67
CA GLU A 40 14.37 5.46 -0.39
C GLU A 40 13.25 6.36 0.15
N ALA A 41 12.76 7.30 -0.69
CA ALA A 41 11.81 8.34 -0.34
C ALA A 41 10.32 7.93 -0.36
N VAL A 42 10.01 6.65 -0.62
CA VAL A 42 8.62 6.14 -0.52
C VAL A 42 8.59 4.74 0.08
N TRP A 43 7.81 4.58 1.14
CA TRP A 43 7.59 3.27 1.76
C TRP A 43 6.24 3.21 2.47
N CYS A 44 5.77 2.02 2.77
CA CYS A 44 4.63 1.81 3.64
C CYS A 44 4.97 0.83 4.77
N VAL A 45 4.24 0.95 5.86
CA VAL A 45 4.38 0.10 7.05
C VAL A 45 2.99 -0.26 7.56
N PHE A 46 2.75 -1.52 7.87
CA PHE A 46 1.50 -1.96 8.49
C PHE A 46 1.52 -1.71 10.00
N ALA A 47 0.34 -1.45 10.56
CA ALA A 47 0.17 -1.10 11.97
C ALA A 47 0.84 -2.07 12.95
N HIS A 48 0.75 -3.37 12.71
CA HIS A 48 1.30 -4.41 13.58
C HIS A 48 2.84 -4.45 13.60
N GLU A 49 3.49 -3.81 12.62
CA GLU A 49 4.94 -3.67 12.59
C GLU A 49 5.41 -2.68 13.66
N PHE A 50 4.52 -1.75 14.08
CA PHE A 50 4.78 -0.83 15.18
C PHE A 50 4.47 -1.44 16.55
N LYS A 51 5.19 -0.96 17.56
CA LYS A 51 4.86 -1.12 18.96
C LYS A 51 4.10 0.10 19.45
N SER A 52 3.18 -0.09 20.39
CA SER A 52 2.33 0.99 20.91
C SER A 52 3.08 2.14 21.61
N TRP A 53 4.39 1.99 21.85
CA TRP A 53 5.26 3.00 22.44
C TRP A 53 6.16 3.70 21.41
N GLU A 54 6.11 3.29 20.14
CA GLU A 54 6.86 3.95 19.08
C GLU A 54 6.16 5.25 18.68
N GLU A 55 6.94 6.27 18.33
CA GLU A 55 6.45 7.62 18.03
C GLU A 55 5.50 7.62 16.82
N ASP A 56 5.80 6.78 15.83
CA ASP A 56 5.03 6.64 14.60
C ASP A 56 3.82 5.69 14.74
N TYR A 57 3.54 5.18 15.94
CA TYR A 57 2.39 4.32 16.19
C TYR A 57 1.07 5.06 15.89
N PHE A 58 0.31 4.55 14.92
CA PHE A 58 -0.92 5.18 14.43
C PHE A 58 -2.19 4.38 14.74
N GLY A 59 -2.07 3.24 15.43
CA GLY A 59 -3.18 2.35 15.77
C GLY A 59 -2.81 0.88 15.62
N ASP A 60 -3.74 -0.01 15.96
CA ASP A 60 -3.52 -1.47 15.93
C ASP A 60 -3.76 -2.09 14.54
N THR A 61 -4.40 -1.35 13.63
CA THR A 61 -4.79 -1.81 12.29
C THR A 61 -4.56 -0.73 11.25
N GLY A 62 -4.47 -1.13 9.98
CA GLY A 62 -4.25 -0.23 8.86
C GLY A 62 -2.81 -0.21 8.40
N VAL A 63 -2.55 0.75 7.52
CA VAL A 63 -1.26 0.97 6.88
C VAL A 63 -0.98 2.46 6.81
N ILE A 64 0.28 2.83 7.00
CA ILE A 64 0.76 4.19 6.75
C ILE A 64 1.70 4.16 5.55
N TYR A 65 1.53 5.12 4.64
CA TYR A 65 2.43 5.39 3.53
C TYR A 65 3.20 6.66 3.83
N PHE A 66 4.51 6.65 3.61
CA PHE A 66 5.40 7.78 3.78
C PHE A 66 5.94 8.23 2.43
N PHE A 67 6.07 9.54 2.27
CA PHE A 67 6.56 10.21 1.07
C PHE A 67 7.52 11.31 1.50
N ASP A 68 8.76 11.22 1.05
CA ASP A 68 9.82 12.17 1.33
C ASP A 68 10.29 12.88 0.06
N TYR A 69 11.18 13.86 0.23
CA TYR A 69 11.91 14.45 -0.88
C TYR A 69 12.72 13.39 -1.66
N PRO A 70 12.73 13.38 -3.01
CA PRO A 70 12.18 14.40 -3.91
C PRO A 70 10.75 14.10 -4.41
N ILE A 71 10.06 13.09 -3.86
CA ILE A 71 8.73 12.69 -4.31
C ILE A 71 7.69 13.76 -3.94
N VAL A 72 7.83 14.34 -2.76
CA VAL A 72 7.06 15.48 -2.27
C VAL A 72 8.00 16.58 -1.75
N PRO A 73 7.58 17.86 -1.77
CA PRO A 73 8.42 18.97 -1.31
C PRO A 73 8.62 19.00 0.21
N GLU A 74 7.64 18.48 0.96
CA GLU A 74 7.66 18.35 2.42
C GLU A 74 7.24 16.92 2.76
N GLU A 75 7.79 16.34 3.83
CA GLU A 75 7.47 14.99 4.28
C GLU A 75 5.95 14.86 4.53
N GLU A 76 5.32 13.89 3.87
CA GLU A 76 3.89 13.62 4.01
C GLU A 76 3.65 12.15 4.33
N SER A 77 2.59 11.89 5.11
CA SER A 77 2.11 10.53 5.35
C SER A 77 0.61 10.38 5.11
N VAL A 78 0.23 9.18 4.71
CA VAL A 78 -1.16 8.79 4.46
C VAL A 78 -1.47 7.53 5.25
N ILE A 79 -2.32 7.67 6.26
CA ILE A 79 -2.85 6.54 7.03
C ILE A 79 -4.15 6.08 6.39
N LEU A 80 -4.30 4.77 6.20
CA LEU A 80 -5.51 4.12 5.73
C LEU A 80 -5.92 3.01 6.69
N ASP A 81 -7.23 2.75 6.80
CA ASP A 81 -7.71 1.49 7.33
C ASP A 81 -7.55 0.35 6.29
N ASN A 82 -7.78 -0.89 6.72
CA ASN A 82 -7.60 -2.06 5.89
C ASN A 82 -8.56 -2.07 4.67
N GLU A 83 -9.80 -1.61 4.82
CA GLU A 83 -10.78 -1.63 3.73
C GLU A 83 -10.37 -0.65 2.62
N VAL A 84 -9.95 0.56 2.99
CA VAL A 84 -9.50 1.59 2.04
C VAL A 84 -8.16 1.21 1.41
N PHE A 85 -7.25 0.60 2.18
CA PHE A 85 -6.03 0.01 1.63
C PHE A 85 -6.32 -1.00 0.52
N ILE A 86 -7.17 -1.99 0.79
CA ILE A 86 -7.56 -3.00 -0.21
C ILE A 86 -8.23 -2.35 -1.42
N LYS A 87 -9.10 -1.38 -1.21
CA LYS A 87 -9.75 -0.62 -2.29
C LYS A 87 -8.71 0.02 -3.22
N TYR A 88 -7.74 0.75 -2.68
CA TYR A 88 -6.72 1.43 -3.49
C TYR A 88 -5.71 0.45 -4.10
N LEU A 89 -5.40 -0.65 -3.42
CA LEU A 89 -4.56 -1.72 -3.96
C LEU A 89 -5.20 -2.38 -5.18
N LYS A 90 -6.51 -2.66 -5.14
CA LYS A 90 -7.26 -3.18 -6.30
C LYS A 90 -7.25 -2.22 -7.47
N GLU A 91 -7.35 -0.92 -7.18
CA GLU A 91 -7.29 0.10 -8.22
C GLU A 91 -5.90 0.17 -8.88
N ALA A 92 -4.83 0.17 -8.09
CA ALA A 92 -3.46 0.11 -8.60
C ALA A 92 -3.23 -1.18 -9.42
N SER A 93 -3.77 -2.30 -8.96
CA SER A 93 -3.71 -3.60 -9.65
C SER A 93 -4.44 -3.57 -10.99
N ALA A 94 -5.63 -2.95 -11.05
CA ALA A 94 -6.34 -2.78 -12.30
C ALA A 94 -5.53 -1.92 -13.29
N GLU A 95 -4.90 -0.83 -12.83
CA GLU A 95 -4.03 0.00 -13.67
C GLU A 95 -2.83 -0.80 -14.19
N TYR A 96 -2.15 -1.54 -13.32
CA TYR A 96 -1.02 -2.41 -13.66
C TYR A 96 -1.38 -3.45 -14.73
N LEU A 97 -2.51 -4.14 -14.56
CA LEU A 97 -2.97 -5.19 -15.46
C LEU A 97 -3.37 -4.68 -16.85
N THR A 98 -3.64 -3.37 -17.02
CA THR A 98 -3.80 -2.80 -18.37
C THR A 98 -2.51 -2.88 -19.20
N ARG A 99 -1.35 -2.90 -18.53
CA ARG A 99 -0.01 -2.98 -19.13
C ARG A 99 0.56 -4.40 -19.12
N HIS A 100 0.14 -5.23 -18.16
CA HIS A 100 0.61 -6.62 -17.95
C HIS A 100 -0.54 -7.63 -17.89
N PRO A 101 -1.36 -7.76 -18.96
CA PRO A 101 -2.56 -8.59 -18.93
C PRO A 101 -2.29 -10.09 -18.75
N ASP A 102 -1.08 -10.56 -19.09
CA ASP A 102 -0.63 -11.94 -18.90
C ASP A 102 -0.47 -12.32 -17.42
N GLN A 103 -0.42 -11.33 -16.53
CA GLN A 103 -0.23 -11.54 -15.09
C GLN A 103 -1.54 -11.53 -14.29
N LEU A 104 -2.70 -11.46 -14.94
CA LEU A 104 -4.03 -11.37 -14.31
C LEU A 104 -4.21 -12.40 -13.18
N ALA A 105 -4.05 -13.68 -13.48
CA ALA A 105 -4.25 -14.76 -12.51
C ALA A 105 -3.31 -14.65 -11.29
N THR A 106 -2.06 -14.21 -11.51
CA THR A 106 -1.08 -14.03 -10.44
C THR A 106 -1.47 -12.86 -9.54
N VAL A 107 -1.86 -11.73 -10.11
CA VAL A 107 -2.29 -10.55 -9.35
C VAL A 107 -3.58 -10.86 -8.57
N GLU A 108 -4.55 -11.54 -9.18
CA GLU A 108 -5.80 -11.93 -8.50
C GLU A 108 -5.53 -12.86 -7.31
N ASP A 109 -4.64 -13.85 -7.44
CA ASP A 109 -4.24 -14.72 -6.32
C ASP A 109 -3.64 -13.93 -5.16
N TYR A 110 -2.74 -12.99 -5.44
CA TYR A 110 -2.17 -12.12 -4.41
C TYR A 110 -3.23 -11.27 -3.73
N ILE A 111 -4.13 -10.62 -4.47
CA ILE A 111 -5.20 -9.81 -3.89
C ILE A 111 -6.06 -10.64 -2.95
N ILE A 112 -6.45 -11.85 -3.35
CA ILE A 112 -7.25 -12.75 -2.49
C ILE A 112 -6.51 -13.08 -1.18
N ARG A 113 -5.19 -13.32 -1.25
CA ARG A 113 -4.38 -13.62 -0.07
C ARG A 113 -4.26 -12.42 0.86
N ILE A 114 -4.02 -11.23 0.31
CA ILE A 114 -3.91 -9.97 1.06
C ILE A 114 -5.26 -9.63 1.72
N GLU A 115 -6.38 -9.80 1.02
CA GLU A 115 -7.72 -9.56 1.59
C GLU A 115 -8.03 -10.47 2.78
N LYS A 116 -7.63 -11.75 2.69
CA LYS A 116 -7.79 -12.70 3.80
C LYS A 116 -6.99 -12.27 5.02
N GLU A 117 -5.78 -11.75 4.81
CA GLU A 117 -4.91 -11.30 5.90
C GLU A 117 -5.49 -10.09 6.64
N PHE A 118 -6.03 -9.11 5.89
CA PHE A 118 -6.37 -7.79 6.47
C PHE A 118 -7.86 -7.54 6.72
N VAL A 119 -8.78 -8.26 6.06
CA VAL A 119 -10.23 -7.97 6.15
C VAL A 119 -11.02 -9.14 6.73
N SER A 120 -10.51 -10.37 6.67
CA SER A 120 -11.29 -11.58 7.01
C SER A 120 -11.12 -12.10 8.44
N ASN A 121 -10.67 -11.27 9.39
CA ASN A 121 -10.49 -11.64 10.81
C ASN A 121 -11.53 -11.00 11.73
#